data_AF-A0AAU0WBN8-F1
#
_entry.id   AF-A0AAU0WBN8-F1
#
_cell.length_a   1.000
_cell.length_b   1.000
_cell.length_c   1.000
_cell.angle_alpha   90.00
_cell.angle_beta   90.00
_cell.angle_gamma   90.00
#
_symmetry.space_group_name_H-M   'P 1'
#
loop_
_entity.id
_entity.type
_entity.pdbx_description
1 polymer ?
#
loop_
_entity_poly.entity_id
_entity_poly.type
_entity_poly.pdbx_seq_one_letter_code
_entity_poly.pdbx_strand_id
1 'polypeptide(L)'
;MRTEPIHEAYSFVCLRCGHAWEGTYEIRHCRDGSGRLRADYYVRGGMKVPSPLTDNACRVCAGRRIRILRQGRVDSARPTPTQLP
;
A
#
# COMPACT_ATOMS: atom_id res chain seq x y z
N MET A 1 -22.57 7.42 8.39
CA MET A 1 -22.61 5.95 8.21
C MET A 1 -21.23 5.47 7.85
N ARG A 2 -20.70 4.49 8.59
CA ARG A 2 -19.39 3.86 8.34
C ARG A 2 -19.68 2.47 7.80
N THR A 3 -19.10 2.12 6.66
CA THR A 3 -19.28 0.76 6.10
C THR A 3 -18.48 -0.25 6.91
N GLU A 4 -18.78 -1.53 6.73
CA GLU A 4 -17.91 -2.60 7.21
C GLU A 4 -16.47 -2.39 6.70
N PRO A 5 -15.46 -2.66 7.55
CA PRO A 5 -14.08 -2.56 7.15
C PRO A 5 -13.73 -3.63 6.12
N ILE A 6 -13.06 -3.23 5.05
CA ILE A 6 -12.49 -4.15 4.06
C ILE A 6 -11.00 -4.36 4.34
N HIS A 7 -10.49 -5.56 4.11
CA HIS A 7 -9.08 -5.87 4.25
C HIS A 7 -8.46 -6.00 2.86
N GLU A 8 -7.53 -5.11 2.53
CA GLU A 8 -6.80 -5.14 1.27
C GLU A 8 -5.31 -5.09 1.55
N ALA A 9 -4.53 -5.88 0.81
CA ALA A 9 -3.10 -5.68 0.71
C ALA A 9 -2.76 -4.92 -0.57
N TYR A 10 -1.68 -4.16 -0.47
CA TYR A 10 -1.08 -3.48 -1.58
C TYR A 10 0.39 -3.81 -1.59
N SER A 11 0.91 -3.98 -2.79
CA SER A 11 2.34 -4.12 -3.00
C SER A 11 2.86 -2.84 -3.64
N PHE A 12 4.05 -2.44 -3.22
CA PHE A 12 4.65 -1.17 -3.59
C PHE A 12 6.04 -1.41 -4.15
N VAL A 13 6.41 -0.64 -5.17
CA VAL A 13 7.76 -0.65 -5.73
C VAL A 13 8.27 0.78 -5.81
N CYS A 14 9.42 1.03 -5.20
CA CYS A 14 10.12 2.30 -5.34
C CYS A 14 10.81 2.36 -6.70
N LEU A 15 10.36 3.27 -7.57
CA LEU A 15 10.96 3.47 -8.89
C LEU A 15 12.31 4.21 -8.85
N ARG A 16 12.76 4.63 -7.65
CA ARG A 16 14.08 5.24 -7.45
C ARG A 16 15.17 4.23 -7.12
N CYS A 17 14.91 3.27 -6.23
CA CYS A 17 15.93 2.31 -5.76
C CYS A 17 15.55 0.84 -6.00
N GLY A 18 14.35 0.55 -6.54
CA GLY A 18 13.88 -0.82 -6.78
C GLY A 18 13.32 -1.53 -5.54
N HIS A 19 13.41 -0.94 -4.35
CA HIS A 19 12.88 -1.56 -3.12
C HIS A 19 11.37 -1.84 -3.23
N ALA A 20 11.00 -3.10 -3.00
CA ALA A 20 9.60 -3.54 -3.00
C ALA A 20 9.15 -3.95 -1.59
N TRP A 21 7.90 -3.71 -1.27
CA TRP A 21 7.29 -4.17 -0.02
C TRP A 21 5.79 -4.37 -0.18
N GLU A 22 5.20 -5.10 0.75
CA GLU A 22 3.75 -5.32 0.84
C GLU A 22 3.23 -4.83 2.19
N GLY A 23 2.00 -4.33 2.19
CA GLY A 23 1.30 -3.95 3.42
C GLY A 23 -0.16 -4.34 3.34
N THR A 24 -0.68 -4.92 4.42
CA THR A 24 -2.11 -5.24 4.61
C THR A 24 -2.77 -4.14 5.44
N TYR A 25 -3.89 -3.65 4.94
CA TYR A 25 -4.61 -2.53 5.52
C TYR A 25 -6.08 -2.90 5.74
N GLU A 26 -6.61 -2.48 6.87
CA GLU A 26 -8.04 -2.40 7.09
C GLU A 26 -8.51 -1.01 6.63
N ILE A 27 -9.45 -0.96 5.69
CA ILE A 27 -9.96 0.26 5.07
C ILE A 27 -11.40 0.47 5.51
N ARG A 28 -11.66 1.63 6.11
CA ARG A 28 -13.00 2.04 6.56
C ARG A 28 -13.47 3.20 5.70
N HIS A 29 -14.56 3.01 4.97
CA HIS A 29 -15.20 4.11 4.26
C HIS A 29 -16.11 4.88 5.22
N CYS A 30 -15.84 6.18 5.32
CA CYS A 30 -16.54 7.14 6.15
C CYS A 30 -17.06 8.27 5.26
N ARG A 31 -18.15 8.91 5.65
CA ARG A 31 -18.51 10.23 5.11
C ARG A 31 -18.03 11.29 6.08
N ASP A 32 -17.39 12.34 5.58
CA ASP A 32 -17.02 13.50 6.39
C ASP A 32 -18.24 14.37 6.72
N GLY A 33 -18.03 15.45 7.49
CA GLY A 33 -19.09 16.39 7.87
C GLY A 33 -19.72 17.14 6.68
N SER A 34 -19.10 17.10 5.50
CA SER A 34 -19.63 17.66 4.24
C SER A 34 -20.35 16.61 3.39
N GLY A 35 -20.43 15.36 3.86
CA GLY A 35 -21.03 14.23 3.15
C GLY A 35 -20.13 13.59 2.11
N ARG A 36 -18.86 14.03 1.97
CA ARG A 36 -17.90 13.49 1.01
C ARG A 36 -17.33 12.17 1.50
N LEU A 37 -17.17 11.22 0.58
CA LEU A 37 -16.62 9.91 0.89
C LEU A 37 -15.12 10.00 1.15
N ARG A 38 -14.67 9.41 2.25
CA ARG A 38 -13.28 9.34 2.68
C ARG A 38 -12.95 7.91 3.10
N ALA A 39 -11.74 7.45 2.78
CA ALA A 39 -11.20 6.18 3.24
C ALA A 39 -10.20 6.43 4.38
N ASP A 40 -10.41 5.78 5.52
CA ASP A 40 -9.42 5.71 6.60
C ASP A 40 -8.71 4.35 6.55
N TYR A 41 -7.38 4.38 6.66
CA TYR A 41 -6.52 3.21 6.56
C TYR A 41 -5.93 2.87 7.91
N TYR A 42 -5.91 1.59 8.25
CA TYR A 42 -5.37 1.08 9.49
C TYR A 42 -4.43 -0.08 9.20
N VAL A 43 -3.30 -0.16 9.91
CA VAL A 43 -2.39 -1.30 9.86
C VAL A 43 -2.76 -2.34 10.93
N ARG A 44 -2.12 -3.50 10.86
CA ARG A 44 -2.25 -4.55 11.89
C ARG A 44 -2.05 -3.96 13.29
N GLY A 45 -3.00 -4.21 14.18
CA GLY A 45 -3.04 -3.61 15.53
C GLY A 45 -3.96 -2.38 15.64
N GLY A 46 -4.68 -2.02 14.57
CA GLY A 46 -5.70 -0.97 14.62
C GLY A 46 -5.14 0.46 14.65
N MET A 47 -3.85 0.63 14.38
CA MET A 47 -3.23 1.95 14.26
C MET A 47 -3.62 2.62 12.94
N LYS A 48 -4.22 3.81 13.02
CA LYS A 48 -4.56 4.63 11.86
C LYS A 48 -3.28 5.16 11.22
N VAL A 49 -3.19 5.05 9.90
CA VAL A 49 -2.06 5.55 9.10
C VAL A 49 -2.55 6.52 8.01
N PRO A 50 -1.66 7.37 7.45
CA PRO A 50 -1.94 8.08 6.22
C PRO A 50 -2.37 7.12 5.11
N SER A 51 -3.06 7.63 4.09
CA SER A 51 -3.44 6.78 2.95
C SER A 51 -2.18 6.28 2.26
N PRO A 52 -1.94 4.95 2.20
CA PRO A 52 -0.78 4.40 1.50
C PRO A 52 -0.87 4.63 -0.01
N LEU A 53 -2.03 5.08 -0.51
CA LEU A 53 -2.25 5.41 -1.91
C LEU A 53 -1.78 6.82 -2.28
N THR A 54 -1.82 7.76 -1.34
CA THR A 54 -1.46 9.17 -1.61
C THR A 54 -0.24 9.66 -0.83
N ASP A 55 0.07 9.03 0.30
CA ASP A 55 1.18 9.42 1.18
C ASP A 55 2.06 8.20 1.47
N ASN A 56 2.79 7.78 0.44
CA ASN A 56 3.78 6.71 0.53
C ASN A 56 5.20 7.27 0.34
N ALA A 57 6.14 6.72 1.11
CA ALA A 57 7.56 7.01 1.01
C ALA A 57 8.37 5.73 1.14
N CYS A 58 9.41 5.59 0.33
CA CYS A 58 10.25 4.41 0.36
C CYS A 58 11.06 4.42 1.65
N ARG A 59 10.88 3.40 2.50
CA ARG A 59 11.60 3.26 3.77
C ARG A 59 13.13 3.12 3.62
N VAL A 60 13.63 2.83 2.42
CA VAL A 60 15.06 2.65 2.14
C VAL A 60 15.71 3.93 1.65
N CYS A 61 15.07 4.67 0.74
CA CYS A 61 15.68 5.82 0.08
C CYS A 61 14.90 7.14 0.22
N ALA A 62 13.83 7.15 1.04
CA ALA A 62 12.89 8.26 1.22
C ALA A 62 12.23 8.77 -0.09
N GLY A 63 12.32 8.01 -1.18
CA GLY A 63 11.77 8.39 -2.47
C GLY A 63 10.25 8.31 -2.49
N ARG A 64 9.60 9.29 -3.15
CA ARG A 64 8.13 9.37 -3.33
C ARG A 64 7.63 8.85 -4.69
N ARG A 65 8.54 8.42 -5.58
CA ARG A 65 8.18 7.77 -6.85
C ARG A 65 7.91 6.30 -6.61
N ILE A 66 6.69 6.00 -6.16
CA ILE A 66 6.28 4.65 -5.79
C ILE A 66 5.14 4.21 -6.70
N ARG A 67 5.27 3.00 -7.25
CA ARG A 67 4.21 2.34 -8.00
C ARG A 67 3.46 1.40 -7.08
N ILE A 68 2.14 1.51 -7.08
CA ILE A 68 1.24 0.64 -6.30
C ILE A 68 0.69 -0.42 -7.23
N LEU A 69 0.77 -1.67 -6.79
CA LEU A 69 0.26 -2.85 -7.46
C LEU A 69 -0.88 -3.40 -6.59
N ARG A 70 -2.06 -3.66 -7.19
CA ARG A 70 -3.14 -4.37 -6.48
C ARG A 70 -2.70 -5.82 -6.22
N GLN A 71 -3.25 -6.42 -5.16
CA GLN A 71 -3.11 -7.85 -4.87
C GLN A 71 -3.27 -8.69 -6.16
N GLY A 72 -2.29 -9.55 -6.42
CA GLY A 72 -2.26 -10.45 -7.59
C GLY A 72 -1.19 -10.17 -8.65
N ARG A 73 -0.34 -9.13 -8.52
CA ARG A 73 0.72 -8.82 -9.51
C ARG A 73 2.17 -8.93 -9.03
N VAL A 74 2.43 -9.34 -7.79
CA VAL A 74 3.80 -9.32 -7.22
C VAL A 74 4.48 -10.68 -7.12
N ASP A 75 3.73 -11.78 -7.28
CA ASP A 75 4.34 -13.11 -7.41
C ASP A 75 5.29 -13.20 -8.63
N SER A 76 5.10 -12.35 -9.65
CA SER A 76 5.90 -12.34 -10.88
C SER A 76 7.17 -11.48 -10.82
N ALA A 77 7.41 -10.75 -9.72
CA ALA A 77 8.52 -9.79 -9.62
C ALA A 77 9.73 -10.35 -8.86
N ARG A 78 9.93 -11.67 -8.86
CA ARG A 78 11.19 -12.27 -8.39
C ARG A 78 12.23 -12.11 -9.52
N PRO A 79 13.32 -11.35 -9.37
CA PRO A 79 14.46 -11.53 -10.24
C PRO A 79 14.95 -12.97 -10.01
N THR A 80 14.78 -13.82 -11.02
CA THR A 80 15.40 -15.14 -11.06
C THR A 80 16.91 -14.92 -10.84
N PRO A 81 17.54 -15.49 -9.79
CA PRO A 81 18.99 -15.47 -9.74
C PRO A 81 19.50 -16.20 -10.97
N THR A 82 20.16 -15.47 -11.86
CA THR A 82 20.90 -16.05 -12.98
C THR A 82 21.94 -16.99 -12.40
N GLN A 83 21.64 -18.28 -12.40
CA GLN A 83 22.65 -19.31 -12.20
C GLN A 83 23.50 -19.30 -13.47
N LEU A 84 24.68 -18.67 -13.40
CA LEU A 84 25.71 -18.83 -14.42
C LEU A 84 26.27 -20.27 -14.33
N PRO A 85 26.53 -20.93 -15.48
CA PRO A 85 27.29 -22.16 -15.54
C PRO A 85 28.77 -21.95 -15.18
#